data_AF-A0A1M5U7Y5-F1
#
_entry.id   AF-A0A1M5U7Y5-F1
#
_cell.length_a   1.000
_cell.length_b   1.000
_cell.length_c   1.000
_cell.angle_alpha   90.00
_cell.angle_beta   90.00
_cell.angle_gamma   90.00
#
_symmetry.space_group_name_H-M   'P 1'
#
loop_
_entity.id
_entity.type
_entity.pdbx_description
1 polymer ?
#
loop_
_entity_poly.entity_id
_entity_poly.type
_entity_poly.pdbx_seq_one_letter_code
_entity_poly.pdbx_strand_id
1 'polypeptide(L)'
;MTIAIEEFRLGFNDQVSSDEEIRAEIGQYYLNIGANPKSSVDTYIIICISVISLSVVLIVKKIIAIFKSKKQMDLIEEQGKLQDIYMQIDDRNAEEYEGERLILTKDYLISFYPVIVIIRYKDIAWIYGRKNMGRYAMELSRSIVIHTYNGKKYILGKVTVAKKYNEAFDESIKEIAKRSSGVLVGFTKENKNEFKKIKEKIKA
;
A
#
# COMPACT_ATOMS: atom_id res chain seq x y z
N MET A 1 28.97 -42.16 26.85
CA MET A 1 28.89 -41.60 28.22
C MET A 1 30.14 -41.92 29.03
N THR A 2 30.69 -43.14 28.92
CA THR A 2 31.93 -43.58 29.60
C THR A 2 33.16 -42.72 29.27
N ILE A 3 33.35 -42.34 27.99
CA ILE A 3 34.48 -41.50 27.55
C ILE A 3 34.46 -40.09 28.18
N ALA A 4 33.28 -39.51 28.41
CA ALA A 4 33.16 -38.17 28.99
C ALA A 4 33.47 -38.15 30.50
N ILE A 5 33.23 -39.26 31.20
CA ILE A 5 33.54 -39.42 32.63
C ILE A 5 35.06 -39.59 32.82
N GLU A 6 35.71 -40.31 31.90
CA GLU A 6 37.17 -40.48 31.87
C GLU A 6 37.91 -39.15 31.66
N GLU A 7 37.49 -38.36 30.67
CA GLU A 7 38.05 -37.03 30.39
C GLU A 7 37.83 -36.04 31.56
N PHE A 8 36.66 -36.08 32.22
CA PHE A 8 36.39 -35.25 33.39
C PHE A 8 37.32 -35.59 34.57
N ARG A 9 37.59 -36.88 34.80
CA ARG A 9 38.55 -37.34 35.82
C ARG A 9 39.99 -36.94 35.52
N LEU A 10 40.39 -36.92 34.25
CA LEU A 10 41.71 -36.47 33.83
C LEU A 10 41.92 -34.96 34.02
N GLY A 11 40.86 -34.15 33.89
CA GLY A 11 40.90 -32.70 34.08
C GLY A 11 40.86 -32.23 35.54
N PHE A 12 40.27 -33.01 36.44
CA PHE A 12 40.10 -32.68 37.86
C PHE A 12 40.78 -33.74 38.73
N ASN A 13 42.11 -33.60 38.85
CA ASN A 13 43.04 -34.42 39.63
C ASN A 13 42.38 -35.17 40.82
N ASP A 14 42.10 -36.46 40.62
CA ASP A 14 41.73 -37.49 41.62
C ASP A 14 40.77 -37.09 42.75
N GLN A 15 39.75 -36.27 42.46
CA GLN A 15 38.57 -36.27 43.35
C GLN A 15 37.74 -37.53 43.08
N VAL A 16 37.72 -38.43 44.06
CA VAL A 16 36.99 -39.71 44.05
C VAL A 16 35.49 -39.44 44.22
N SER A 17 34.90 -38.77 43.23
CA SER A 17 33.45 -38.67 43.11
C SER A 17 32.93 -39.91 42.39
N SER A 18 31.82 -40.45 42.89
CA SER A 18 31.20 -41.62 42.29
C SER A 18 30.70 -41.30 40.87
N ASP A 19 30.60 -42.30 40.00
CA ASP A 19 30.08 -42.13 38.64
C ASP A 19 28.67 -41.48 38.62
N GLU A 20 27.89 -41.67 39.68
CA GLU A 20 26.57 -41.05 39.85
C GLU A 20 26.65 -39.57 40.17
N GLU A 21 27.61 -39.14 41.00
CA GLU A 21 27.86 -37.72 41.30
C GLU A 21 28.39 -36.97 40.07
N ILE A 22 29.34 -37.55 39.33
CA ILE A 22 29.86 -36.97 38.09
C ILE A 22 28.75 -36.86 37.04
N ARG A 23 27.88 -37.88 36.92
CA ARG A 23 26.71 -37.81 36.02
C ARG A 23 25.69 -36.77 36.48
N ALA A 24 25.48 -36.61 37.78
CA ALA A 24 24.58 -35.60 38.33
C ALA A 24 25.13 -34.20 38.09
N GLU A 25 26.43 -33.98 38.22
CA GLU A 25 27.09 -32.69 38.01
C GLU A 25 27.17 -32.31 36.52
N ILE A 26 27.58 -33.25 35.66
CA ILE A 26 27.50 -33.09 34.20
C ILE A 26 26.04 -32.87 33.78
N GLY A 27 25.09 -33.60 34.38
CA GLY A 27 23.66 -33.39 34.16
C GLY A 27 23.20 -32.00 34.59
N GLN A 28 23.65 -31.48 35.73
CA GLN A 28 23.29 -30.14 36.18
C GLN A 28 23.97 -29.02 35.40
N TYR A 29 25.11 -29.24 34.75
CA TYR A 29 25.76 -28.21 33.93
C TYR A 29 25.39 -28.30 32.44
N TYR A 30 25.29 -29.50 31.88
CA TYR A 30 24.99 -29.72 30.46
C TYR A 30 23.50 -29.96 30.17
N LEU A 31 22.74 -30.53 31.11
CA LEU A 31 21.29 -30.76 30.98
C LEU A 31 20.43 -29.75 31.77
N ASN A 32 21.03 -28.80 32.49
CA ASN A 32 20.32 -27.60 32.96
C ASN A 32 20.17 -26.61 31.81
N ILE A 33 19.42 -27.04 30.81
CA ILE A 33 18.87 -26.17 29.80
C ILE A 33 17.68 -25.47 30.49
N GLY A 34 17.98 -24.42 31.26
CA GLY A 34 16.98 -23.49 31.81
C GLY A 34 16.14 -22.79 30.72
N ALA A 35 16.42 -23.04 29.43
CA ALA A 35 15.55 -22.72 28.33
C ALA A 35 14.59 -23.90 28.05
N ASN A 36 13.38 -23.84 28.57
CA ASN A 36 12.29 -24.74 28.19
C ASN A 36 12.13 -24.73 26.65
N PRO A 37 12.46 -25.79 25.90
CA PRO A 37 12.41 -25.76 24.43
C PRO A 37 10.98 -25.50 23.90
N LYS A 38 9.95 -25.75 24.71
CA LYS A 38 8.57 -25.33 24.44
C LYS A 38 8.45 -23.81 24.22
N SER A 39 9.11 -22.97 25.03
CA SER A 39 8.96 -21.52 24.90
C SER A 39 9.56 -20.99 23.60
N SER A 40 10.67 -21.57 23.14
CA SER A 40 11.29 -21.21 21.86
C SER A 40 10.46 -21.68 20.67
N VAL A 41 9.99 -22.93 20.68
CA VAL A 41 9.13 -23.49 19.61
C VAL A 41 7.81 -22.72 19.51
N ASP A 42 7.16 -22.43 20.65
CA ASP A 42 5.93 -21.65 20.70
C ASP A 42 6.15 -20.24 20.13
N THR A 43 7.30 -19.61 20.43
CA THR A 43 7.67 -18.31 19.86
C THR A 43 7.79 -18.36 18.33
N TYR A 44 8.46 -19.38 17.78
CA TYR A 44 8.57 -19.54 16.32
C TYR A 44 7.20 -19.77 15.65
N ILE A 45 6.32 -20.57 16.26
CA ILE A 45 4.96 -20.80 15.76
C ILE A 45 4.17 -19.48 15.70
N ILE A 46 4.22 -18.66 16.74
CA ILE A 46 3.55 -17.35 16.78
C ILE A 46 4.08 -16.44 15.66
N ILE A 47 5.41 -16.40 15.45
CA ILE A 47 6.02 -15.62 14.37
C ILE A 47 5.51 -16.10 13.01
N CYS A 48 5.52 -17.42 12.75
CA CYS A 48 5.02 -17.97 11.49
C CYS A 48 3.54 -17.61 11.24
N ILE A 49 2.67 -17.77 12.25
CA ILE A 49 1.26 -17.38 12.14
C ILE A 49 1.12 -15.89 11.85
N SER A 50 1.93 -15.03 12.49
CA SER A 50 1.91 -13.59 12.26
C SER A 50 2.31 -13.21 10.82
N VAL A 51 3.33 -13.87 10.26
CA VAL A 51 3.78 -13.64 8.88
C VAL A 51 2.74 -14.15 7.88
N ILE A 52 2.15 -15.32 8.13
CA ILE A 52 1.10 -15.90 7.28
C ILE A 52 -0.13 -14.99 7.29
N SER A 53 -0.60 -14.56 8.46
CA SER A 53 -1.77 -13.69 8.58
C SER A 53 -1.57 -12.35 7.88
N LEU A 54 -0.38 -11.73 8.01
CA LEU A 54 -0.04 -10.51 7.27
C LEU A 54 -0.07 -10.75 5.74
N SER A 55 0.49 -11.86 5.29
CA SER A 55 0.52 -12.23 3.87
C SER A 55 -0.90 -12.42 3.31
N VAL A 56 -1.78 -13.09 4.04
CA VAL A 56 -3.20 -13.27 3.67
C VAL A 56 -3.89 -11.92 3.51
N VAL A 57 -3.70 -10.97 4.45
CA VAL A 57 -4.29 -9.63 4.36
C VAL A 57 -3.81 -8.89 3.11
N LEU A 58 -2.52 -8.99 2.76
CA LEU A 58 -1.97 -8.36 1.55
C LEU A 58 -2.54 -8.98 0.27
N ILE A 59 -2.69 -10.31 0.23
CA ILE A 59 -3.29 -11.04 -0.90
C ILE A 59 -4.75 -10.64 -1.09
N VAL A 60 -5.56 -10.66 -0.03
CA VAL A 60 -6.98 -10.26 -0.08
C VAL A 60 -7.13 -8.84 -0.61
N LYS A 61 -6.30 -7.89 -0.16
CA LYS A 61 -6.31 -6.51 -0.68
C LYS A 61 -6.04 -6.45 -2.18
N LYS A 62 -5.06 -7.23 -2.68
CA LYS A 62 -4.77 -7.31 -4.13
C LYS A 62 -5.94 -7.90 -4.91
N ILE A 63 -6.54 -8.98 -4.42
CA ILE A 63 -7.70 -9.61 -5.06
C ILE A 63 -8.86 -8.61 -5.18
N ILE A 64 -9.18 -7.89 -4.11
CA ILE A 64 -10.22 -6.85 -4.13
C ILE A 64 -9.88 -5.75 -5.16
N ALA A 65 -8.61 -5.33 -5.25
CA ALA A 65 -8.17 -4.33 -6.22
C ALA A 65 -8.32 -4.82 -7.68
N ILE A 66 -8.00 -6.09 -7.95
CA ILE A 66 -8.18 -6.71 -9.27
C ILE A 66 -9.66 -6.75 -9.64
N PHE A 67 -10.53 -7.23 -8.74
CA PHE A 67 -11.97 -7.27 -9.00
C PHE A 67 -12.56 -5.88 -9.28
N LYS A 68 -12.14 -4.85 -8.55
CA LYS A 68 -12.56 -3.47 -8.80
C LYS A 68 -12.09 -2.95 -10.16
N SER A 69 -10.84 -3.22 -10.51
CA SER A 69 -10.27 -2.83 -11.80
C SER A 69 -10.97 -3.53 -12.96
N LYS A 70 -11.21 -4.84 -12.83
CA LYS A 70 -11.95 -5.63 -13.81
C LYS A 70 -13.36 -5.08 -14.02
N LYS A 71 -14.11 -4.87 -12.93
CA LYS A 71 -15.45 -4.27 -13.01
C LYS A 71 -15.45 -2.91 -13.73
N GLN A 72 -14.42 -2.10 -13.53
CA GLN A 72 -14.31 -0.82 -14.22
C GLN A 72 -14.06 -0.99 -15.73
N MET A 73 -13.22 -1.95 -16.12
CA MET A 73 -12.98 -2.28 -17.53
C MET A 73 -14.25 -2.85 -18.18
N ASP A 74 -14.94 -3.78 -17.52
CA ASP A 74 -16.19 -4.37 -18.00
C ASP A 74 -17.25 -3.26 -18.27
N LEU A 75 -17.39 -2.29 -17.35
CA LEU A 75 -18.31 -1.16 -17.53
C LEU A 75 -17.96 -0.24 -18.72
N ILE A 76 -16.67 -0.13 -19.07
CA ILE A 76 -16.21 0.67 -20.21
C ILE A 76 -16.40 -0.10 -21.52
N GLU A 77 -16.20 -1.41 -21.48
CA GLU A 77 -16.45 -2.33 -22.59
C GLU A 77 -17.94 -2.41 -22.93
N GLU A 78 -18.81 -2.57 -21.92
CA GLU A 78 -20.27 -2.51 -22.08
C GLU A 78 -20.75 -1.18 -22.70
N GLN A 79 -20.02 -0.09 -22.47
CA GLN A 79 -20.30 1.22 -23.07
C GLN A 79 -19.75 1.38 -24.49
N GLY A 80 -19.04 0.38 -25.03
CA GLY A 80 -18.42 0.43 -26.35
C GLY A 80 -17.28 1.43 -26.47
N LYS A 81 -16.68 1.87 -25.35
CA LYS A 81 -15.65 2.93 -25.32
C LYS A 81 -14.22 2.42 -25.26
N LEU A 82 -14.06 1.11 -25.08
CA LEU A 82 -12.75 0.51 -24.84
C LEU A 82 -11.77 0.78 -25.98
N GLN A 83 -12.20 0.60 -27.24
CA GLN A 83 -11.37 0.83 -28.42
C GLN A 83 -11.00 2.31 -28.61
N ASP A 84 -11.95 3.22 -28.36
CA ASP A 84 -11.70 4.67 -28.38
C ASP A 84 -10.63 5.06 -27.35
N ILE A 85 -10.75 4.57 -26.12
CA ILE A 85 -9.76 4.83 -25.07
C ILE A 85 -8.38 4.29 -25.46
N TYR A 86 -8.27 3.08 -26.03
CA TYR A 86 -6.98 2.56 -26.49
C TYR A 86 -6.37 3.43 -27.59
N MET A 87 -7.17 3.84 -28.58
CA MET A 87 -6.69 4.73 -29.64
C MET A 87 -6.22 6.09 -29.09
N GLN A 88 -6.87 6.61 -28.05
CA GLN A 88 -6.46 7.86 -27.41
C GLN A 88 -5.20 7.70 -26.52
N ILE A 89 -4.91 6.51 -26.02
CA ILE A 89 -3.65 6.21 -25.31
C ILE A 89 -2.49 6.14 -26.31
N ASP A 90 -2.72 5.53 -27.48
CA ASP A 90 -1.71 5.39 -28.53
C ASP A 90 -1.50 6.70 -29.35
N ASP A 91 -2.31 7.73 -29.11
CA ASP A 91 -2.16 9.05 -29.71
C ASP A 91 -0.89 9.73 -29.18
N ARG A 92 -0.17 10.44 -30.05
CA ARG A 92 1.03 11.22 -29.69
C ARG A 92 0.76 12.32 -28.67
N ASN A 93 -0.51 12.70 -28.49
CA ASN A 93 -0.93 13.71 -27.52
C ASN A 93 -1.23 13.13 -26.13
N ALA A 94 -1.11 11.81 -25.94
CA ALA A 94 -1.22 11.21 -24.61
C ALA A 94 0.01 11.59 -23.77
N GLU A 95 -0.25 12.09 -22.56
CA GLU A 95 0.80 12.45 -21.61
C GLU A 95 0.83 11.45 -20.46
N GLU A 96 2.00 10.85 -20.24
CA GLU A 96 2.21 9.89 -19.17
C GLU A 96 2.89 10.56 -17.97
N TYR A 97 2.27 10.42 -16.80
CA TYR A 97 2.81 10.83 -15.52
C TYR A 97 3.16 9.56 -14.73
N GLU A 98 4.34 9.01 -14.99
CA GLU A 98 4.77 7.72 -14.42
C GLU A 98 4.78 7.71 -12.89
N GLY A 99 5.20 8.82 -12.26
CA GLY A 99 5.26 8.95 -10.81
C GLY A 99 3.89 8.80 -10.15
N GLU A 100 2.89 9.41 -10.75
CA GLU A 100 1.49 9.41 -10.36
C GLU A 100 0.75 8.17 -10.88
N ARG A 101 1.33 7.44 -11.84
CA ARG A 101 0.71 6.34 -12.58
C ARG A 101 -0.59 6.77 -13.25
N LEU A 102 -0.49 7.90 -13.96
CA LEU A 102 -1.59 8.49 -14.72
C LEU A 102 -1.24 8.53 -16.20
N ILE A 103 -2.25 8.33 -17.04
CA ILE A 103 -2.20 8.68 -18.46
C ILE A 103 -3.30 9.70 -18.68
N LEU A 104 -2.94 10.83 -19.26
CA LEU A 104 -3.85 11.88 -19.65
C LEU A 104 -4.03 11.80 -21.16
N THR A 105 -5.25 11.50 -21.59
CA THR A 105 -5.60 11.44 -23.01
C THR A 105 -6.35 12.71 -23.41
N LYS A 106 -6.93 12.72 -24.62
CA LYS A 106 -7.78 13.84 -25.06
C LYS A 106 -9.03 13.99 -24.19
N ASP A 107 -9.76 12.90 -23.93
CA ASP A 107 -11.06 12.95 -23.27
C ASP A 107 -11.07 12.33 -21.86
N TYR A 108 -10.05 11.52 -21.53
CA TYR A 108 -10.01 10.72 -20.30
C TYR A 108 -8.75 10.94 -19.47
N LEU A 109 -8.96 11.02 -18.16
CA LEU A 109 -7.96 10.75 -17.13
C LEU A 109 -7.99 9.26 -16.79
N ILE A 110 -6.84 8.60 -16.91
CA ILE A 110 -6.66 7.19 -16.60
C ILE A 110 -5.66 7.07 -15.46
N SER A 111 -5.99 6.31 -14.42
CA SER A 111 -5.11 6.02 -13.29
C SER A 111 -4.99 4.52 -13.09
N PHE A 112 -3.77 4.06 -12.81
CA PHE A 112 -3.47 2.64 -12.58
C PHE A 112 -3.24 2.30 -11.10
N TYR A 113 -3.45 3.26 -10.19
CA TYR A 113 -3.19 3.03 -8.77
C TYR A 113 -4.27 3.66 -7.84
N PRO A 114 -4.74 2.91 -6.83
CA PRO A 114 -4.45 1.50 -6.52
C PRO A 114 -5.26 0.50 -7.36
N VAL A 115 -6.23 0.98 -8.13
CA VAL A 115 -7.08 0.24 -9.06
C VAL A 115 -7.13 1.02 -10.37
N ILE A 116 -7.47 0.36 -11.47
CA ILE A 116 -7.70 1.06 -12.74
C ILE A 116 -8.92 1.96 -12.58
N VAL A 117 -8.74 3.26 -12.81
CA VAL A 117 -9.80 4.27 -12.79
C VAL A 117 -9.71 5.10 -14.07
N ILE A 118 -10.81 5.15 -14.82
CA ILE A 118 -10.99 5.93 -16.04
C ILE A 118 -12.11 6.96 -15.78
N ILE A 119 -11.81 8.24 -15.95
CA ILE A 119 -12.73 9.36 -15.70
C ILE A 119 -12.70 10.28 -16.92
N ARG A 120 -13.85 10.64 -17.48
CA ARG A 120 -13.91 11.68 -18.51
C ARG A 120 -13.70 13.05 -17.88
N TYR A 121 -12.95 13.94 -18.52
CA TYR A 121 -12.71 15.28 -17.98
C TYR A 121 -14.00 16.06 -17.72
N LYS A 122 -14.99 15.93 -18.59
CA LYS A 122 -16.31 16.56 -18.42
C LYS A 122 -17.09 16.11 -17.18
N ASP A 123 -16.74 14.96 -16.60
CA ASP A 123 -17.39 14.45 -15.41
C ASP A 123 -16.73 14.99 -14.12
N ILE A 124 -15.58 15.66 -14.21
CA ILE A 124 -14.82 16.20 -13.08
C ILE A 124 -15.42 17.54 -12.63
N ALA A 125 -15.81 17.62 -11.36
CA ALA A 125 -16.39 18.80 -10.76
C ALA A 125 -15.41 19.57 -9.86
N TRP A 126 -14.52 18.87 -9.15
CA TRP A 126 -13.56 19.48 -8.25
C TRP A 126 -12.29 18.63 -8.16
N ILE A 127 -11.14 19.26 -8.31
CA ILE A 127 -9.82 18.64 -8.21
C ILE A 127 -8.91 19.39 -7.25
N TYR A 128 -8.15 18.66 -6.43
CA TYR A 128 -7.12 19.24 -5.58
C TYR A 128 -6.07 18.22 -5.13
N GLY A 129 -4.87 18.70 -4.81
CA GLY A 129 -3.83 17.90 -4.16
C GLY A 129 -4.09 17.76 -2.67
N ARG A 130 -4.00 16.54 -2.13
CA ARG A 130 -4.08 16.24 -0.71
C ARG A 130 -2.73 15.74 -0.20
N LYS A 131 -2.23 16.38 0.85
CA LYS A 131 -1.12 15.87 1.66
C LYS A 131 -1.62 14.74 2.56
N ASN A 132 -0.98 13.58 2.48
CA ASN A 132 -1.23 12.44 3.36
C ASN A 132 -0.24 12.50 4.51
N MET A 133 -0.73 12.87 5.69
CA MET A 133 0.07 13.01 6.89
C MET A 133 0.22 11.67 7.62
N GLY A 134 1.42 11.40 8.13
CA GLY A 134 1.71 10.30 9.03
C GLY A 134 1.51 10.70 10.50
N ARG A 135 2.05 9.86 11.40
CA ARG A 135 2.18 10.24 12.81
C ARG A 135 3.08 11.48 12.92
N TYR A 136 2.82 12.33 13.92
CA TYR A 136 3.57 13.58 14.15
C TYR A 136 3.50 14.63 13.02
N ALA A 137 2.42 14.65 12.24
CA ALA A 137 2.20 15.64 11.17
C ALA A 137 3.27 15.67 10.07
N MET A 138 4.09 14.62 9.94
CA MET A 138 5.03 14.47 8.84
C MET A 138 4.27 14.10 7.55
N GLU A 139 4.53 14.83 6.47
CA GLU A 139 4.00 14.49 5.15
C GLU A 139 4.64 13.20 4.66
N LEU A 140 3.83 12.16 4.37
CA LEU A 140 4.32 10.87 3.86
C LEU A 140 4.18 10.75 2.34
N SER A 141 3.13 11.36 1.80
CA SER A 141 2.83 11.31 0.36
C SER A 141 1.83 12.41 -0.01
N ARG A 142 1.66 12.63 -1.30
CA ARG A 142 0.55 13.42 -1.86
C ARG A 142 -0.35 12.53 -2.70
N SER A 143 -1.59 12.95 -2.90
CA SER A 143 -2.53 12.29 -3.80
C SER A 143 -3.46 13.31 -4.42
N ILE A 144 -3.88 13.07 -5.64
CA ILE A 144 -4.89 13.88 -6.33
C ILE A 144 -6.26 13.42 -5.86
N VAL A 145 -7.08 14.35 -5.39
CA VAL A 145 -8.48 14.10 -5.05
C VAL A 145 -9.35 14.68 -6.13
N ILE A 146 -10.23 13.84 -6.68
CA ILE A 146 -11.20 14.21 -7.70
C ILE A 146 -12.60 13.92 -7.19
N HIS A 147 -13.47 14.91 -7.28
CA HIS A 147 -14.89 14.76 -7.15
C HIS A 147 -15.54 14.95 -8.51
N THR A 148 -16.52 14.10 -8.81
CA THR A 148 -17.24 14.11 -10.08
C THR A 148 -18.66 14.64 -9.89
N TYR A 149 -19.29 15.11 -10.97
CA TYR A 149 -20.67 15.59 -10.97
C TYR A 149 -21.70 14.50 -10.65
N ASN A 150 -21.35 13.21 -10.68
CA ASN A 150 -22.22 12.13 -10.19
C ASN A 150 -22.04 11.86 -8.68
N GLY A 151 -21.27 12.68 -7.98
CA GLY A 151 -21.02 12.57 -6.54
C GLY A 151 -19.94 11.57 -6.14
N LYS A 152 -19.31 10.85 -7.08
CA LYS A 152 -18.20 9.94 -6.77
C LYS A 152 -16.93 10.71 -6.44
N LYS A 153 -16.16 10.15 -5.50
CA LYS A 153 -14.85 10.64 -5.08
C LYS A 153 -13.77 9.63 -5.44
N TYR A 154 -12.69 10.10 -6.03
CA TYR A 154 -11.51 9.34 -6.38
C TYR A 154 -10.28 9.93 -5.69
N ILE A 155 -9.36 9.05 -5.28
CA ILE A 155 -8.06 9.43 -4.74
C ILE A 155 -7.03 8.68 -5.58
N LEU A 156 -6.31 9.42 -6.41
CA LEU A 156 -5.43 8.93 -7.47
C LEU A 156 -4.03 9.53 -7.29
N GLY A 157 -3.07 9.13 -8.13
CA GLY A 157 -1.80 9.86 -8.24
C GLY A 157 -0.98 9.90 -6.95
N LYS A 158 -0.85 8.77 -6.24
CA LYS A 158 -0.15 8.76 -4.96
C LYS A 158 1.36 8.83 -5.16
N VAL A 159 1.96 9.98 -4.89
CA VAL A 159 3.42 10.21 -4.97
C VAL A 159 4.06 10.36 -3.59
N THR A 160 5.32 9.98 -3.46
CA THR A 160 6.10 10.25 -2.23
C THR A 160 6.54 11.71 -2.18
N VAL A 161 7.00 12.20 -1.03
CA VAL A 161 7.40 13.61 -0.83
C VAL A 161 8.77 13.94 -1.44
N ALA A 162 9.36 13.02 -2.22
CA ALA A 162 10.65 13.28 -2.85
C ALA A 162 10.53 14.46 -3.84
N LYS A 163 11.49 15.40 -3.78
CA LYS A 163 11.46 16.66 -4.55
C LYS A 163 11.15 16.46 -6.04
N LYS A 164 11.73 15.41 -6.65
CA LYS A 164 11.54 15.05 -8.06
C LYS A 164 10.08 14.78 -8.48
N TYR A 165 9.20 14.43 -7.54
CA TYR A 165 7.79 14.18 -7.83
C TYR A 165 6.89 15.39 -7.52
N ASN A 166 7.38 16.44 -6.84
CA ASN A 166 6.53 17.56 -6.45
C ASN A 166 6.15 18.44 -7.64
N GLU A 167 7.10 18.71 -8.54
CA GLU A 167 6.86 19.55 -9.72
C GLU A 167 5.92 18.85 -10.70
N ALA A 168 6.21 17.57 -11.03
CA ALA A 168 5.35 16.72 -11.86
C ALA A 168 3.93 16.56 -11.28
N PHE A 169 3.80 16.46 -9.96
CA PHE A 169 2.51 16.33 -9.30
C PHE A 169 1.65 17.58 -9.47
N ASP A 170 2.20 18.77 -9.20
CA ASP A 170 1.46 20.02 -9.34
C ASP A 170 1.14 20.32 -10.81
N GLU A 171 2.03 19.94 -11.73
CA GLU A 171 1.81 20.01 -13.18
C GLU A 171 0.65 19.10 -13.63
N SER A 172 0.62 17.84 -13.18
CA SER A 172 -0.44 16.89 -13.53
C SER A 172 -1.83 17.41 -13.12
N ILE A 173 -1.94 18.06 -11.96
CA ILE A 173 -3.21 18.66 -11.50
C ILE A 173 -3.62 19.81 -12.42
N LYS A 174 -2.68 20.66 -12.81
CA LYS A 174 -2.94 21.79 -13.72
C LYS A 174 -3.42 21.30 -15.07
N GLU A 175 -2.78 20.28 -15.63
CA GLU A 175 -3.15 19.78 -16.96
C GLU A 175 -4.49 19.04 -16.94
N ILE A 176 -4.79 18.25 -15.90
CA ILE A 176 -6.13 17.68 -15.70
C ILE A 176 -7.17 18.79 -15.61
N ALA A 177 -6.88 19.87 -14.86
CA ALA A 177 -7.82 20.98 -14.71
C ALA A 177 -8.05 21.72 -16.03
N LYS A 178 -7.01 21.94 -16.83
CA LYS A 178 -7.09 22.59 -18.15
C LYS A 178 -7.95 21.80 -19.14
N ARG A 179 -7.92 20.46 -19.07
CA ARG A 179 -8.76 19.56 -19.88
C ARG A 179 -10.20 19.46 -19.35
N SER A 180 -10.48 19.93 -18.14
CA SER A 180 -11.78 19.84 -17.48
C SER A 180 -12.53 21.18 -17.52
N SER A 181 -13.66 21.23 -18.23
CA SER A 181 -14.47 22.47 -18.31
C SER A 181 -15.22 22.74 -17.00
N GLY A 182 -15.13 23.96 -16.47
CA GLY A 182 -15.91 24.40 -15.30
C GLY A 182 -15.48 23.76 -13.97
N VAL A 183 -14.29 23.17 -13.92
CA VAL A 183 -13.79 22.47 -12.72
C VAL A 183 -13.37 23.44 -11.62
N LEU A 184 -13.71 23.11 -10.37
CA LEU A 184 -13.16 23.78 -9.20
C LEU A 184 -11.72 23.30 -8.98
N VAL A 185 -10.76 24.20 -8.77
CA VAL A 185 -9.34 23.83 -8.59
C VAL A 185 -8.83 24.28 -7.22
N GLY A 186 -8.27 23.34 -6.46
CA GLY A 186 -7.64 23.60 -5.17
C GLY A 186 -8.57 23.40 -3.97
N PHE A 187 -7.97 23.19 -2.81
CA PHE A 187 -8.69 22.94 -1.55
C PHE A 187 -8.93 24.24 -0.79
N THR A 188 -9.96 24.98 -1.21
CA THR A 188 -10.38 26.25 -0.59
C THR A 188 -11.76 26.15 0.04
N LYS A 189 -12.11 27.08 0.94
CA LYS A 189 -13.44 27.10 1.58
C LYS A 189 -14.53 27.41 0.55
N GLU A 190 -14.21 28.27 -0.41
CA GLU A 190 -15.07 28.71 -1.50
C GLU A 190 -15.43 27.52 -2.39
N ASN A 191 -14.43 26.77 -2.86
CA ASN A 191 -14.64 25.57 -3.68
C ASN A 191 -15.42 24.50 -2.93
N LYS A 192 -15.14 24.31 -1.63
CA LYS A 192 -15.89 23.37 -0.79
C LYS A 192 -17.37 23.73 -0.71
N ASN A 193 -17.69 25.01 -0.53
CA ASN A 193 -19.06 25.51 -0.46
C ASN A 193 -19.76 25.38 -1.83
N GLU A 194 -19.07 25.72 -2.91
CA GLU A 194 -19.62 25.61 -4.27
C GLU A 194 -19.90 24.14 -4.64
N PHE A 195 -18.97 23.24 -4.32
CA PHE A 195 -19.18 21.80 -4.51
C PHE A 195 -20.35 21.26 -3.66
N LYS A 196 -20.58 21.82 -2.46
CA LYS A 196 -21.74 21.45 -1.63
C LYS A 196 -23.05 21.79 -2.35
N LYS A 197 -23.16 22.97 -2.96
CA LYS A 197 -24.34 23.37 -3.75
C LYS A 197 -24.54 22.46 -4.96
N ILE A 198 -23.46 22.11 -5.67
CA ILE A 198 -23.50 21.15 -6.79
C ILE A 198 -24.08 19.82 -6.30
N LYS A 199 -23.60 19.32 -5.15
CA LYS A 199 -24.08 18.06 -4.56
C LYS A 199 -25.55 18.11 -4.13
N GLU A 200 -26.03 19.24 -3.66
CA GLU A 200 -27.44 19.45 -3.31
C GLU A 200 -28.33 19.39 -4.55
N LYS A 201 -27.91 20.00 -5.67
CA LYS A 201 -28.63 19.93 -6.96
C LYS A 201 -28.71 18.53 -7.56
N ILE A 202 -27.75 17.65 -7.28
CA ILE A 202 -27.74 16.26 -7.78
C ILE A 202 -28.71 15.36 -6.99
N LYS A 203 -29.03 15.75 -5.76
CA LYS A 203 -29.93 14.99 -4.87
C LYS A 203 -31.39 15.41 -4.98
N ALA A 204 -31.64 16.62 -5.49
CA ALA A 204 -32.97 17.14 -5.80
C ALA A 204 -33.46 16.54 -7.12
#